data_AF-A0A1C4UDU0-F1
#
_entry.id   AF-A0A1C4UDU0-F1
#
_cell.length_a   1.000
_cell.length_b   1.000
_cell.length_c   1.000
_cell.angle_alpha   90.00
_cell.angle_beta   90.00
_cell.angle_gamma   90.00
#
_symmetry.space_group_name_H-M   'P 1'
#
loop_
_entity.id
_entity.type
_entity.pdbx_description
1 polymer ?
#
loop_
_entity_poly.entity_id
_entity_poly.type
_entity_poly.pdbx_seq_one_letter_code
_entity_poly.pdbx_strand_id
1 'polypeptide(L)'
;MAEPVRAVVLAALADLWDQGCPIASPDDRERLVDVGLRRWHSFHRRHPRMRQPSQDARIRDLVRGLVEAVEAEPRLVGPLLKDYECVAEAIAAAAVSPMREP
;
A
#
# COMPACT_ATOMS: atom_id res chain seq x y z
N MET A 1 -4.68 14.63 -18.89
CA MET A 1 -5.59 14.33 -17.77
C MET A 1 -4.74 13.64 -16.72
N ALA A 2 -4.76 14.10 -15.47
CA ALA A 2 -4.06 13.38 -14.42
C ALA A 2 -4.64 11.97 -14.28
N GLU A 3 -3.76 10.97 -14.32
CA GLU A 3 -4.13 9.59 -14.05
C GLU A 3 -4.68 9.52 -12.61
N PRO A 4 -5.86 8.95 -12.36
CA PRO A 4 -6.37 8.81 -11.01
C PRO A 4 -5.38 7.99 -10.18
N VAL A 5 -5.08 8.41 -8.95
CA VAL A 5 -4.13 7.73 -8.04
C VAL A 5 -4.37 6.22 -7.99
N ARG A 6 -5.63 5.80 -8.04
CA ARG A 6 -6.03 4.39 -8.10
C ARG A 6 -5.43 3.64 -9.30
N ALA A 7 -5.50 4.20 -10.50
CA ALA A 7 -4.95 3.59 -11.72
C ALA A 7 -3.42 3.53 -11.67
N VAL A 8 -2.78 4.56 -11.10
CA VAL A 8 -1.32 4.54 -10.85
C VAL A 8 -0.93 3.41 -9.91
N VAL A 9 -1.67 3.20 -8.81
CA VAL A 9 -1.42 2.08 -7.90
C VAL A 9 -1.64 0.74 -8.60
N LEU A 10 -2.74 0.59 -9.36
CA LEU A 10 -3.02 -0.65 -10.10
C LEU A 10 -1.89 -1.02 -11.07
N ALA A 11 -1.37 -0.04 -11.81
CA ALA A 11 -0.22 -0.23 -12.70
C ALA A 11 1.03 -0.63 -11.92
N ALA A 12 1.35 0.06 -10.83
CA ALA A 12 2.51 -0.27 -10.00
C ALA A 12 2.42 -1.67 -9.38
N LEU A 13 1.23 -2.13 -8.99
CA LEU A 13 1.05 -3.50 -8.51
C LEU A 13 1.13 -4.53 -9.64
N ALA A 14 0.72 -4.18 -10.87
CA ALA A 14 0.97 -5.03 -12.03
C ALA A 14 2.47 -5.23 -12.28
N ASP A 15 3.25 -4.14 -12.23
CA ASP A 15 4.70 -4.20 -12.40
C ASP A 15 5.37 -5.05 -11.30
N LEU A 16 4.92 -4.92 -10.04
CA LEU A 16 5.44 -5.74 -8.94
C LEU A 16 5.15 -7.23 -9.13
N TRP A 17 3.95 -7.57 -9.64
CA TRP A 17 3.60 -8.95 -9.96
C TRP A 17 4.51 -9.52 -11.05
N ASP A 18 4.74 -8.76 -12.11
CA ASP A 18 5.61 -9.17 -13.22
C ASP A 18 7.07 -9.35 -12.76
N GLN A 19 7.48 -8.66 -11.68
CA GLN A 19 8.77 -8.83 -11.02
C GLN A 19 8.82 -9.98 -10.00
N GLY A 20 7.71 -10.71 -9.80
CA GLY A 20 7.63 -11.87 -8.93
C GLY A 20 7.22 -11.59 -7.49
N CYS A 21 6.66 -10.42 -7.18
CA CYS A 21 6.08 -10.15 -5.87
C CYS A 21 4.75 -10.90 -5.71
N PRO A 22 4.65 -11.94 -4.85
CA PRO A 22 3.46 -12.78 -4.76
C PRO A 22 2.25 -12.04 -4.18
N ILE A 23 2.48 -11.02 -3.35
CA ILE A 23 1.41 -10.24 -2.72
C ILE A 23 0.67 -9.38 -3.74
N ALA A 24 1.30 -8.99 -4.85
CA ALA A 24 0.68 -8.18 -5.89
C ALA A 24 -0.21 -8.98 -6.88
N SER A 25 -0.63 -10.19 -6.47
CA SER A 25 -1.46 -11.11 -7.25
C SER A 25 -2.66 -10.42 -7.90
N PRO A 26 -2.98 -10.74 -9.17
CA PRO A 26 -4.18 -10.22 -9.85
C PRO A 26 -5.47 -10.43 -9.05
N ASP A 27 -5.59 -11.53 -8.31
CA ASP A 27 -6.80 -11.90 -7.57
C ASP A 27 -7.07 -10.95 -6.39
N ASP A 28 -6.03 -10.46 -5.73
CA ASP A 28 -6.13 -9.58 -4.56
C ASP A 28 -5.83 -8.10 -4.89
N ARG A 29 -5.38 -7.80 -6.11
CA ARG A 29 -4.87 -6.47 -6.49
C ARG A 29 -5.85 -5.34 -6.20
N GLU A 30 -7.10 -5.48 -6.64
CA GLU A 30 -8.15 -4.48 -6.42
C GLU A 30 -8.39 -4.25 -4.93
N ARG A 31 -8.44 -5.34 -4.15
CA ARG A 31 -8.62 -5.29 -2.69
C ARG A 31 -7.44 -4.60 -1.99
N LEU A 32 -6.21 -4.88 -2.41
CA LEU A 32 -5.00 -4.25 -1.88
C LEU A 32 -5.00 -2.74 -2.12
N VAL A 33 -5.40 -2.30 -3.32
CA VAL A 33 -5.53 -0.88 -3.67
C VAL A 33 -6.56 -0.20 -2.77
N ASP A 34 -7.76 -0.77 -2.67
CA ASP A 34 -8.86 -0.17 -1.92
C ASP A 34 -8.55 -0.08 -0.41
N VAL A 35 -8.03 -1.17 0.17
CA VAL A 35 -7.60 -1.19 1.57
C VAL A 35 -6.46 -0.21 1.79
N GLY A 36 -5.47 -0.22 0.91
CA GLY A 36 -4.25 0.55 1.07
C GLY A 36 -4.49 2.05 1.00
N LEU A 37 -5.22 2.52 -0.02
CA LEU A 37 -5.57 3.94 -0.16
C LEU A 37 -6.43 4.43 1.02
N ARG A 38 -7.44 3.66 1.41
CA ARG A 38 -8.28 3.98 2.59
C ARG A 38 -7.45 4.08 3.87
N ARG A 39 -6.49 3.16 4.06
CA ARG A 39 -5.64 3.14 5.25
C ARG A 39 -4.64 4.30 5.25
N TRP A 40 -4.07 4.61 4.09
CA TRP A 40 -3.15 5.73 3.89
C TRP A 40 -3.79 7.09 4.23
N HIS A 41 -5.00 7.34 3.75
CA HIS A 41 -5.72 8.59 4.00
C HIS A 41 -6.26 8.70 5.44
N SER A 42 -6.54 7.58 6.09
CA SER A 42 -7.04 7.57 7.47
C SER A 42 -5.94 7.58 8.55
N PHE A 43 -4.67 7.73 8.17
CA PHE A 43 -3.53 7.67 9.11
C PHE A 43 -3.69 8.64 10.29
N HIS A 44 -3.90 9.93 10.04
CA HIS A 44 -4.00 10.95 11.11
C HIS A 44 -5.19 10.72 12.05
N ARG A 45 -6.28 10.14 11.53
CA ARG A 45 -7.44 9.77 12.35
C ARG A 45 -7.12 8.62 13.30
N ARG A 46 -6.26 7.68 12.88
CA ARG A 46 -5.84 6.53 13.69
C ARG A 46 -4.68 6.85 14.64
N HIS A 47 -3.88 7.85 14.31
CA HIS A 47 -2.72 8.27 15.09
C HIS A 47 -2.81 9.76 15.50
N PRO A 48 -3.85 10.18 16.26
CA PRO A 48 -4.08 11.59 16.58
C PRO A 48 -2.96 12.22 17.44
N ARG A 49 -2.14 11.40 18.10
CA ARG A 49 -1.00 11.85 18.90
C ARG A 49 0.30 12.04 18.08
N MET A 50 0.35 11.54 16.84
CA MET A 50 1.50 11.73 15.96
C MET A 50 1.34 13.01 15.14
N ARG A 51 1.92 14.09 15.62
CA ARG A 51 1.83 15.41 14.96
C ARG A 51 2.58 15.47 13.62
N GLN A 52 3.71 14.77 13.52
CA GLN A 52 4.56 14.71 12.32
C GLN A 52 5.06 13.27 12.12
N PRO A 53 4.23 12.38 11.56
CA PRO A 53 4.65 11.01 11.30
C PRO A 53 5.73 10.96 10.22
N SER A 54 6.77 10.17 10.44
CA SER A 54 7.73 9.87 9.37
C SER A 54 7.06 9.03 8.27
N GLN A 55 7.63 9.07 7.07
CA GLN A 55 7.17 8.23 5.96
C GLN A 55 7.19 6.75 6.35
N ASP A 56 8.26 6.29 7.00
CA ASP A 56 8.39 4.92 7.50
C ASP A 56 7.31 4.55 8.53
N ALA A 57 6.86 5.49 9.36
CA ALA A 57 5.77 5.24 10.29
C ALA A 57 4.45 5.01 9.55
N ARG A 58 4.21 5.76 8.47
CA ARG A 58 3.03 5.59 7.61
C ARG A 58 3.09 4.30 6.80
N ILE A 59 4.26 3.94 6.27
CA ILE A 59 4.48 2.68 5.53
C ILE A 59 4.26 1.49 6.47
N ARG A 60 4.88 1.46 7.65
CA ARG A 60 4.68 0.36 8.62
C ARG A 60 3.21 0.20 9.04
N ASP A 61 2.52 1.31 9.20
CA ASP A 61 1.10 1.31 9.52
C ASP A 61 0.23 0.80 8.37
N LEU A 62 0.60 1.11 7.13
CA LEU A 62 -0.01 0.61 5.91
C LEU A 62 0.22 -0.90 5.76
N VAL A 63 1.46 -1.37 5.87
CA VAL A 63 1.85 -2.80 5.86
C VAL A 63 1.00 -3.59 6.83
N ARG A 64 0.90 -3.12 8.09
CA ARG A 64 0.08 -3.76 9.11
C ARG A 64 -1.36 -3.97 8.65
N GLY A 65 -1.92 -3.02 7.92
CA GLY A 65 -3.29 -3.14 7.47
C GLY A 65 -3.55 -3.91 6.22
N LEU A 66 -2.57 -3.99 5.33
CA LEU A 66 -2.65 -4.91 4.22
C LEU A 66 -2.64 -6.34 4.77
N VAL A 67 -1.69 -6.63 5.67
CA VAL A 67 -1.60 -7.92 6.38
C VAL A 67 -2.90 -8.24 7.14
N GLU A 68 -3.41 -7.33 7.99
CA GLU A 68 -4.67 -7.54 8.74
C GLU A 68 -5.89 -7.73 7.82
N ALA A 69 -5.85 -7.19 6.61
CA ALA A 69 -6.98 -7.25 5.68
C ALA A 69 -6.95 -8.47 4.78
N VAL A 70 -5.77 -8.99 4.42
CA VAL A 70 -5.61 -10.07 3.42
C VAL A 70 -5.40 -11.41 4.11
N GLU A 71 -4.61 -11.44 5.18
CA GLU A 71 -4.16 -12.67 5.80
C GLU A 71 -5.14 -13.17 6.85
N ALA A 72 -5.49 -14.46 6.80
CA ALA A 72 -6.32 -15.09 7.82
C ALA A 72 -5.60 -15.18 9.17
N GLU A 73 -4.28 -15.39 9.15
CA GLU A 73 -3.43 -15.40 10.35
C GLU A 73 -2.27 -14.39 10.22
N PRO A 74 -2.51 -13.09 10.50
CA PRO A 74 -1.50 -12.02 10.39
C PRO A 74 -0.16 -12.28 11.07
N ARG A 75 -0.18 -13.08 12.15
CA ARG A 75 1.03 -13.47 12.92
C ARG A 75 1.96 -14.44 12.19
N LEU A 76 1.49 -15.10 11.13
CA LEU A 76 2.22 -16.13 10.39
C LEU A 76 2.82 -15.62 9.07
N VAL A 77 2.65 -14.33 8.74
CA VAL A 77 3.15 -13.71 7.49
C VAL A 77 4.65 -13.91 7.28
N GLY A 78 5.44 -13.86 8.36
CA GLY A 78 6.86 -14.19 8.32
C GLY A 78 7.62 -13.43 7.21
N PRO A 79 8.36 -14.13 6.33
CA PRO A 79 9.15 -13.53 5.26
C PRO A 79 8.36 -12.67 4.26
N LEU A 80 7.06 -12.96 4.06
CA LEU A 80 6.20 -12.20 3.13
C LEU A 80 6.00 -10.74 3.55
N LEU A 81 6.37 -10.39 4.79
CA LEU A 81 6.33 -9.01 5.26
C LEU A 81 7.13 -8.07 4.33
N LYS A 82 8.21 -8.55 3.72
CA LYS A 82 9.00 -7.75 2.79
C LYS A 82 8.26 -7.45 1.50
N ASP A 83 7.47 -8.39 1.01
CA ASP A 83 6.60 -8.19 -0.15
C ASP A 83 5.46 -7.21 0.17
N TYR A 84 4.89 -7.30 1.37
CA TYR A 84 3.93 -6.30 1.86
C TYR A 84 4.53 -4.90 1.98
N GLU A 85 5.81 -4.79 2.39
CA GLU A 85 6.53 -3.50 2.37
C GLU A 85 6.64 -2.93 0.95
N CYS A 86 7.03 -3.74 -0.03
CA CYS A 86 7.10 -3.31 -1.44
C CYS A 86 5.75 -2.80 -1.95
N VAL A 87 4.66 -3.52 -1.66
CA VAL A 87 3.30 -3.10 -2.01
C VAL A 87 2.91 -1.79 -1.31
N ALA A 88 3.22 -1.65 -0.01
CA ALA A 88 2.94 -0.45 0.75
C ALA A 88 3.72 0.78 0.23
N GLU A 89 4.98 0.59 -0.18
CA GLU A 89 5.81 1.62 -0.80
C GLU A 89 5.24 2.10 -2.13
N ALA A 90 4.79 1.18 -2.99
CA ALA A 90 4.15 1.53 -4.26
C ALA A 90 2.87 2.36 -4.05
N ILE A 91 2.02 1.95 -3.10
CA ILE A 91 0.80 2.69 -2.73
C ILE A 91 1.15 4.08 -2.18
N ALA A 92 2.12 4.15 -1.28
CA ALA A 92 2.57 5.42 -0.71
C ALA A 92 3.10 6.35 -1.81
N ALA A 93 3.99 5.88 -2.68
CA ALA A 93 4.59 6.65 -3.76
C ALA A 93 3.54 7.25 -4.71
N ALA A 94 2.54 6.46 -5.10
CA ALA A 94 1.42 6.92 -5.92
C ALA A 94 0.56 7.97 -5.19
N ALA A 95 0.36 7.81 -3.87
CA ALA A 95 -0.47 8.70 -3.07
C ALA A 95 0.22 10.01 -2.65
N VAL A 96 1.55 10.10 -2.72
CA VAL A 96 2.32 11.33 -2.43
C VAL A 96 2.80 12.04 -3.71
N SER A 97 2.84 11.34 -4.84
CA SER A 97 3.28 11.94 -6.10
C SER A 97 2.34 13.08 -6.50
N PRO A 98 2.84 14.31 -6.71
CA PRO A 98 2.06 15.33 -7.40
C PRO A 98 1.77 14.77 -8.79
N MET A 99 0.52 14.86 -9.22
CA MET A 99 0.06 14.42 -10.53
C MET A 99 1.12 14.80 -11.59
N ARG A 100 1.82 13.83 -12.17
CA ARG A 100 2.74 14.08 -13.28
C ARG A 100 1.87 14.50 -14.47
N GLU A 101 1.79 15.80 -14.72
CA GLU A 101 1.36 16.30 -16.02
C GLU A 101 2.51 16.10 -17.03
N PRO A 102 2.20 15.71 -18.28
CA PRO A 102 3.18 15.54 -19.36
C PRO A 102 3.78 16.88 -19.82
#